data_AF-A0A3B0SC69-F1
#
_entry.id   AF-A0A3B0SC69-F1
#
_cell.length_a   1.000
_cell.length_b   1.000
_cell.length_c   1.000
_cell.angle_alpha   90.00
_cell.angle_beta   90.00
_cell.angle_gamma   90.00
#
_symmetry.space_group_name_H-M   'P 1'
#
loop_
_entity.id
_entity.type
_entity.pdbx_description
1 polymer ?
#
loop_
_entity_poly.entity_id
_entity_poly.type
_entity_poly.pdbx_seq_one_letter_code
_entity_poly.pdbx_strand_id
1 'polypeptide(L)'
;VRIAPIALGMAIGSARSHLAVRRFGTTRVVTVAMVALGVVIASLSTVTASTSYVYLFFALVGMSMSMGFIMAPATDAVMGSIPVAKAGVGSATNDVTRQLGGALGVAIVGSAMNARFSASMADAVVALPQQAAEAASNSVGAAISIASQLPEPVGTALAAAANEAFLEGFGAAAVVATAVALVGAVAVAKLLPATEDQAPVPVLSTSRTSD
;
A
#
# COMPACT_ATOMS: atom_id res chain seq x y z
N VAL A 1 -7.45 11.72 -15.92
CA VAL A 1 -6.97 12.64 -14.85
C VAL A 1 -6.96 12.01 -13.44
N ARG A 2 -7.58 10.84 -13.18
CA ARG A 2 -7.68 10.25 -11.83
C ARG A 2 -6.38 9.70 -11.22
N ILE A 3 -5.38 9.37 -12.04
CA ILE A 3 -4.10 8.79 -11.60
C ILE A 3 -3.01 9.86 -11.35
N ALA A 4 -3.29 11.11 -11.75
CA ALA A 4 -2.34 12.22 -11.64
C ALA A 4 -1.80 12.46 -10.22
N PRO A 5 -2.61 12.38 -9.13
CA PRO A 5 -2.10 12.58 -7.78
C PRO A 5 -1.10 11.49 -7.36
N ILE A 6 -1.38 10.24 -7.71
CA ILE A 6 -0.52 9.10 -7.39
C ILE A 6 0.81 9.24 -8.11
N ALA A 7 0.78 9.49 -9.42
CA ALA A 7 1.99 9.69 -10.22
C ALA A 7 2.83 10.88 -9.72
N LEU A 8 2.18 11.98 -9.34
CA LEU A 8 2.85 13.17 -8.82
C LEU A 8 3.59 12.87 -7.51
N GLY A 9 2.90 12.28 -6.52
CA GLY A 9 3.53 11.97 -5.23
C GLY A 9 4.68 10.97 -5.38
N MET A 10 4.51 9.95 -6.22
CA MET A 10 5.56 8.96 -6.48
C MET A 10 6.79 9.58 -7.16
N ALA A 11 6.59 10.48 -8.14
CA ALA A 11 7.67 11.20 -8.80
C ALA A 11 8.45 12.08 -7.82
N ILE A 12 7.74 12.83 -6.95
CA ILE A 12 8.36 13.67 -5.93
C ILE A 12 9.14 12.82 -4.93
N GLY A 13 8.53 11.75 -4.41
CA GLY A 13 9.16 10.85 -3.44
C GLY A 13 10.42 10.20 -4.00
N SER A 14 10.33 9.63 -5.21
CA SER A 14 11.47 8.97 -5.87
C SER A 14 12.61 9.96 -6.15
N ALA A 15 12.31 11.14 -6.72
CA ALA A 15 13.34 12.12 -7.08
C ALA A 15 14.07 12.69 -5.84
N ARG A 16 13.36 12.80 -4.71
CA ARG A 16 13.92 13.35 -3.46
C ARG A 16 14.51 12.29 -2.54
N SER A 17 14.25 11.01 -2.79
CA SER A 17 14.74 9.89 -1.96
C SER A 17 16.27 9.88 -1.85
N HIS A 18 16.99 9.99 -2.97
CA HIS A 18 18.46 9.98 -2.97
C HIS A 18 19.07 11.15 -2.16
N LEU A 19 18.48 12.35 -2.24
CA LEU A 19 18.94 13.51 -1.48
C LEU A 19 18.72 13.31 0.02
N ALA A 20 17.56 12.78 0.42
CA ALA A 20 17.26 12.49 1.81
C ALA A 20 18.17 11.39 2.37
N VAL A 21 18.41 10.32 1.59
CA VAL A 21 19.28 9.22 1.99
C VAL A 21 20.72 9.70 2.18
N ARG A 22 21.26 10.50 1.26
CA ARG A 22 22.61 11.09 1.40
C ARG A 22 22.75 11.94 2.67
N ARG A 23 21.68 12.63 3.09
CA ARG A 23 21.73 13.52 4.25
C ARG A 23 21.48 12.84 5.59
N PHE A 24 20.60 11.83 5.62
CA PHE A 24 20.07 11.24 6.86
C PHE A 24 20.33 9.73 7.01
N GLY A 25 20.82 9.07 5.96
CA GLY A 25 21.03 7.62 5.90
C GLY A 25 19.76 6.84 5.56
N THR A 26 19.93 5.67 4.92
CA THR A 26 18.82 4.85 4.42
C THR A 26 17.86 4.41 5.52
N THR A 27 18.38 3.91 6.65
CA THR A 27 17.55 3.38 7.75
C THR A 27 16.55 4.42 8.26
N ARG A 28 17.00 5.66 8.49
CA ARG A 28 16.14 6.73 9.02
C ARG A 28 15.08 7.16 8.00
N VAL A 29 15.49 7.34 6.75
CA VAL A 29 14.57 7.76 5.67
C VAL A 29 13.46 6.73 5.47
N VAL A 30 13.80 5.45 5.34
CA VAL A 30 12.82 4.38 5.13
C VAL A 30 11.92 4.22 6.35
N THR A 31 12.47 4.26 7.57
CA THR A 31 11.66 4.16 8.81
C THR A 31 10.64 5.28 8.90
N VAL A 32 11.06 6.54 8.71
CA VAL A 32 10.16 7.70 8.75
C VAL A 32 9.10 7.61 7.65
N ALA A 33 9.49 7.19 6.44
CA ALA A 33 8.55 7.01 5.34
C ALA A 33 7.52 5.90 5.61
N MET A 34 7.91 4.79 6.24
CA MET A 34 6.96 3.74 6.64
C MET A 34 6.00 4.20 7.74
N VAL A 35 6.48 4.98 8.72
CA VAL A 35 5.60 5.59 9.73
C VAL A 35 4.63 6.58 9.07
N ALA A 36 5.13 7.44 8.19
CA ALA A 36 4.29 8.40 7.45
C ALA A 36 3.23 7.68 6.61
N LEU A 37 3.60 6.59 5.92
CA LEU A 37 2.66 5.75 5.19
C LEU A 37 1.58 5.18 6.12
N GLY A 38 1.97 4.64 7.28
CA GLY A 38 1.03 4.12 8.28
C GLY A 38 0.06 5.17 8.80
N VAL A 39 0.54 6.41 9.05
CA VAL A 39 -0.29 7.55 9.48
C VAL A 39 -1.27 7.96 8.40
N VAL A 40 -0.84 8.05 7.14
CA VAL A 40 -1.73 8.40 6.01
C VAL A 40 -2.79 7.33 5.79
N ILE A 41 -2.43 6.05 5.87
CA ILE A 41 -3.40 4.95 5.77
C ILE A 41 -4.38 4.98 6.95
N ALA A 42 -3.89 5.23 8.17
CA ALA A 42 -4.74 5.35 9.34
C ALA A 42 -5.72 6.52 9.21
N SER A 43 -5.29 7.65 8.65
CA SER A 43 -6.16 8.81 8.45
C SER A 43 -7.22 8.55 7.37
N LEU A 44 -6.98 7.63 6.43
CA LEU A 44 -8.00 7.18 5.48
C LEU A 44 -9.09 6.32 6.13
N SER A 45 -8.84 5.68 7.27
CA SER A 45 -9.87 4.92 8.00
C SER A 45 -10.98 5.80 8.57
N THR A 46 -10.73 7.11 8.74
CA THR A 46 -11.70 8.08 9.25
C THR A 46 -12.48 8.81 8.13
N VAL A 47 -12.29 8.40 6.87
CA VAL A 47 -12.95 9.03 5.72
C VAL A 47 -14.44 8.68 5.70
N THR A 48 -15.27 9.71 5.59
CA THR A 48 -16.73 9.61 5.43
C THR A 48 -17.18 10.14 4.08
N ALA A 49 -18.44 9.89 3.70
CA ALA A 49 -19.03 10.36 2.44
C ALA A 49 -19.01 11.91 2.25
N SER A 50 -18.82 12.69 3.32
CA SER A 50 -18.70 14.15 3.29
C SER A 50 -17.26 14.66 3.21
N THR A 51 -16.28 13.76 3.10
CA THR A 51 -14.85 14.11 3.12
C THR A 51 -14.47 14.91 1.88
N SER A 52 -13.76 16.03 2.09
CA SER A 52 -13.33 16.92 1.02
C SER A 52 -12.43 16.19 0.01
N TYR A 53 -12.69 16.40 -1.28
CA TYR A 53 -11.86 15.87 -2.36
C TYR A 53 -10.39 16.33 -2.26
N VAL A 54 -10.16 17.52 -1.70
CA VAL A 54 -8.82 18.06 -1.47
C VAL A 54 -8.06 17.22 -0.45
N TYR A 55 -8.73 16.72 0.59
CA TYR A 55 -8.12 15.84 1.57
C TYR A 55 -7.70 14.51 0.94
N LEU A 56 -8.58 13.89 0.14
CA LEU A 56 -8.28 12.67 -0.59
C LEU A 56 -7.10 12.86 -1.55
N PHE A 57 -7.02 14.00 -2.23
CA PHE A 57 -5.89 14.34 -3.08
C PHE A 57 -4.56 14.33 -2.31
N PHE A 58 -4.49 15.04 -1.17
CA PHE A 58 -3.27 15.08 -0.36
C PHE A 58 -2.94 13.74 0.29
N ALA A 59 -3.94 12.96 0.71
CA ALA A 59 -3.73 11.62 1.23
C ALA A 59 -3.13 10.68 0.17
N LEU A 60 -3.66 10.72 -1.06
CA LEU A 60 -3.13 9.91 -2.18
C LEU A 60 -1.71 10.32 -2.57
N VAL A 61 -1.42 11.62 -2.61
CA VAL A 61 -0.07 12.14 -2.86
C VAL A 61 0.89 11.74 -1.73
N GLY A 62 0.47 11.87 -0.47
CA GLY A 62 1.28 11.49 0.70
C GLY A 62 1.59 10.00 0.74
N MET A 63 0.61 9.17 0.39
CA MET A 63 0.77 7.72 0.29
C MET A 63 1.78 7.34 -0.79
N SER A 64 1.65 7.90 -2.01
CA SER A 64 2.55 7.59 -3.11
C SER A 64 3.95 8.19 -2.92
N MET A 65 4.06 9.36 -2.30
CA MET A 65 5.33 9.95 -1.90
C MET A 65 6.06 9.10 -0.88
N SER A 66 5.37 8.61 0.15
CA SER A 66 5.94 7.70 1.14
C SER A 66 6.48 6.42 0.49
N MET A 67 5.72 5.84 -0.45
CA MET A 67 6.20 4.69 -1.24
C MET A 67 7.48 5.00 -2.02
N GLY A 68 7.60 6.18 -2.62
CA GLY A 68 8.84 6.60 -3.30
C GLY A 68 10.07 6.65 -2.38
N PHE A 69 9.89 7.07 -1.12
CA PHE A 69 10.95 7.07 -0.10
C PHE A 69 11.25 5.70 0.52
N ILE A 70 10.37 4.72 0.32
CA ILE A 70 10.58 3.35 0.80
C ILE A 70 11.26 2.52 -0.29
N MET A 71 10.68 2.48 -1.50
CA MET A 71 11.03 1.47 -2.50
C MET A 71 12.45 1.61 -3.04
N ALA A 72 12.86 2.82 -3.47
CA ALA A 72 14.18 3.02 -4.05
C ALA A 72 15.30 2.79 -3.02
N PRO A 73 15.31 3.44 -1.84
CA PRO A 73 16.37 3.24 -0.87
C PRO A 73 16.43 1.83 -0.28
N ALA A 74 15.28 1.16 -0.09
CA ALA A 74 15.27 -0.22 0.37
C ALA A 74 15.86 -1.17 -0.67
N THR A 75 15.53 -0.97 -1.95
CA THR A 75 16.11 -1.76 -3.05
C THR A 75 17.61 -1.52 -3.16
N ASP A 76 18.04 -0.27 -3.09
CA ASP A 76 19.47 0.09 -3.13
C ASP A 76 20.24 -0.52 -1.96
N ALA A 77 19.66 -0.55 -0.75
CA ALA A 77 20.29 -1.19 0.41
C ALA A 77 20.42 -2.71 0.24
N VAL A 78 19.37 -3.38 -0.27
CA VAL A 78 19.41 -4.82 -0.55
C VAL A 78 20.47 -5.12 -1.61
N MET A 79 20.40 -4.44 -2.75
CA MET A 79 21.29 -4.69 -3.88
C MET A 79 22.73 -4.26 -3.61
N GLY A 80 22.94 -3.19 -2.84
CA GLY A 80 24.26 -2.68 -2.46
C GLY A 80 25.03 -3.63 -1.54
N SER A 81 24.37 -4.60 -0.91
CA SER A 81 25.01 -5.62 -0.07
C SER A 81 25.50 -6.86 -0.85
N ILE A 82 25.14 -6.96 -2.14
CA ILE A 82 25.40 -8.14 -2.98
C ILE A 82 26.63 -7.90 -3.86
N PRO A 83 27.60 -8.84 -3.94
CA PRO A 83 28.73 -8.71 -4.85
C PRO A 83 28.27 -8.55 -6.31
N VAL A 84 28.93 -7.69 -7.08
CA VAL A 84 28.55 -7.35 -8.47
C VAL A 84 28.37 -8.59 -9.35
N ALA A 85 29.24 -9.59 -9.21
CA ALA A 85 29.16 -10.86 -9.96
C ALA A 85 27.87 -11.67 -9.70
N LYS A 86 27.16 -11.38 -8.60
CA LYS A 86 25.89 -12.02 -8.20
C LYS A 86 24.70 -11.07 -8.26
N ALA A 87 24.87 -9.84 -8.77
CA ALA A 87 23.80 -8.84 -8.81
C ALA A 87 22.55 -9.33 -9.59
N GLY A 88 22.73 -10.12 -10.65
CA GLY A 88 21.61 -10.72 -11.38
C GLY A 88 20.73 -11.64 -10.52
N VAL A 89 21.36 -12.54 -9.74
CA VAL A 89 20.66 -13.44 -8.81
C VAL A 89 20.04 -12.64 -7.66
N GLY A 90 20.74 -11.62 -7.16
CA GLY A 90 20.26 -10.70 -6.14
C GLY A 90 18.99 -9.97 -6.54
N SER A 91 18.98 -9.36 -7.73
CA SER A 91 17.83 -8.63 -8.25
C SER A 91 16.64 -9.55 -8.48
N ALA A 92 16.88 -10.73 -9.08
CA ALA A 92 15.81 -11.71 -9.28
C ALA A 92 15.17 -12.15 -7.96
N THR A 93 16.00 -12.39 -6.93
CA THR A 93 15.51 -12.75 -5.59
C THR A 93 14.73 -11.61 -4.93
N ASN A 94 15.21 -10.36 -5.06
CA ASN A 94 14.51 -9.18 -4.56
C ASN A 94 13.14 -9.00 -5.24
N ASP A 95 13.06 -9.18 -6.56
CA ASP A 95 11.80 -9.08 -7.29
C ASP A 95 10.81 -10.17 -6.94
N VAL A 96 11.26 -11.43 -6.81
CA VAL A 96 10.40 -12.52 -6.32
C VAL A 96 9.90 -12.23 -4.91
N THR A 97 10.76 -11.74 -4.02
CA THR A 97 10.38 -11.35 -2.66
C THR A 97 9.31 -10.27 -2.66
N ARG A 98 9.45 -9.26 -3.53
CA ARG A 98 8.46 -8.19 -3.69
C ARG A 98 7.15 -8.68 -4.28
N GLN A 99 7.19 -9.57 -5.27
CA GLN A 99 5.99 -10.17 -5.87
C GLN A 99 5.23 -11.02 -4.85
N LEU A 100 5.94 -11.86 -4.09
CA LEU A 100 5.36 -12.66 -3.00
C LEU A 100 4.78 -11.76 -1.91
N GLY A 101 5.53 -10.74 -1.47
CA GLY A 101 5.04 -9.77 -0.49
C GLY A 101 3.80 -9.02 -0.97
N GLY A 102 3.76 -8.64 -2.26
CA GLY A 102 2.59 -8.02 -2.89
C GLY A 102 1.38 -8.93 -2.90
N ALA A 103 1.54 -10.20 -3.30
CA ALA A 103 0.47 -11.18 -3.32
C ALA A 103 -0.07 -11.48 -1.91
N LEU A 104 0.82 -11.67 -0.93
CA LEU A 104 0.45 -11.86 0.47
C LEU A 104 -0.26 -10.62 1.04
N GLY A 105 0.22 -9.42 0.72
CA GLY A 105 -0.40 -8.17 1.14
C GLY A 105 -1.83 -8.04 0.61
N VAL A 106 -2.04 -8.30 -0.69
CA VAL A 106 -3.38 -8.30 -1.29
C VAL A 106 -4.28 -9.34 -0.64
N ALA A 107 -3.78 -10.55 -0.39
CA ALA A 107 -4.55 -11.62 0.24
C ALA A 107 -4.96 -11.25 1.67
N ILE A 108 -4.02 -10.83 2.52
CA ILE A 108 -4.29 -10.53 3.94
C ILE A 108 -5.23 -9.32 4.07
N VAL A 109 -4.95 -8.23 3.35
CA VAL A 109 -5.78 -7.02 3.41
C VAL A 109 -7.17 -7.28 2.83
N GLY A 110 -7.25 -7.98 1.69
CA GLY A 110 -8.51 -8.36 1.06
C GLY A 110 -9.34 -9.31 1.94
N SER A 111 -8.72 -10.30 2.58
CA SER A 111 -9.39 -11.19 3.52
C SER A 111 -9.93 -10.46 4.73
N ALA A 112 -9.17 -9.53 5.32
CA ALA A 112 -9.64 -8.72 6.45
C ALA A 112 -10.84 -7.84 6.06
N MET A 113 -10.76 -7.21 4.88
CA MET A 113 -11.85 -6.41 4.33
C MET A 113 -13.12 -7.25 4.11
N ASN A 114 -12.97 -8.39 3.44
CA ASN A 114 -14.09 -9.27 3.14
C ASN A 114 -14.72 -9.86 4.41
N ALA A 115 -13.90 -10.33 5.36
CA ALA A 115 -14.39 -10.86 6.62
C ALA A 115 -15.22 -9.83 7.40
N ARG A 116 -14.76 -8.58 7.44
CA ARG A 116 -15.53 -7.51 8.10
C ARG A 116 -16.79 -7.15 7.32
N PHE A 117 -16.72 -7.03 6.00
CA PHE A 117 -17.87 -6.76 5.14
C PHE A 117 -18.97 -7.82 5.31
N SER A 118 -18.63 -9.10 5.20
CA SER A 118 -19.60 -10.20 5.34
C SER A 118 -20.22 -10.24 6.73
N ALA A 119 -19.45 -9.94 7.78
CA ALA A 119 -19.96 -9.85 9.14
C ALA A 119 -20.96 -8.70 9.31
N SER A 120 -20.68 -7.52 8.77
CA SER A 120 -21.56 -6.35 8.85
C SER A 120 -22.83 -6.50 7.99
N MET A 121 -22.80 -7.36 6.97
CA MET A 121 -23.97 -7.68 6.15
C MET A 121 -24.90 -8.73 6.76
N ALA A 122 -24.49 -9.43 7.84
CA ALA A 122 -25.19 -10.60 8.35
C ALA A 122 -26.69 -10.35 8.63
N ASP A 123 -27.02 -9.22 9.27
CA ASP A 123 -28.40 -8.86 9.60
C ASP A 123 -29.19 -8.37 8.39
N ALA A 124 -28.52 -7.66 7.46
CA ALA A 124 -29.15 -7.06 6.30
C ALA A 124 -29.64 -8.09 5.27
N VAL A 125 -29.08 -9.30 5.29
CA VAL A 125 -29.38 -10.37 4.31
C VAL A 125 -30.33 -11.45 4.84
N VAL A 126 -30.73 -11.41 6.11
CA VAL A 126 -31.53 -12.47 6.76
C VAL A 126 -32.86 -12.73 6.04
N ALA A 127 -33.49 -11.67 5.49
CA ALA A 127 -34.77 -11.77 4.80
C ALA A 127 -34.65 -12.20 3.33
N LEU A 128 -33.43 -12.38 2.81
CA LEU A 128 -33.20 -12.77 1.42
C LEU A 128 -33.23 -14.30 1.26
N PRO A 129 -33.59 -14.81 0.06
CA PRO A 129 -33.32 -16.20 -0.29
C PRO A 129 -31.83 -16.52 -0.11
N GLN A 130 -31.51 -17.73 0.37
CA GLN A 130 -30.14 -18.11 0.75
C GLN A 130 -29.10 -17.77 -0.33
N GLN A 131 -29.38 -18.07 -1.60
CA GLN A 131 -28.45 -17.79 -2.70
C GLN A 131 -28.20 -16.29 -2.92
N ALA A 132 -29.23 -15.44 -2.73
CA ALA A 132 -29.10 -14.00 -2.81
C ALA A 132 -28.37 -13.42 -1.58
N ALA A 133 -28.63 -13.99 -0.40
CA ALA A 133 -27.93 -13.63 0.83
C ALA A 133 -26.42 -13.91 0.71
N GLU A 134 -26.04 -15.12 0.28
CA GLU A 134 -24.65 -15.51 0.07
C GLU A 134 -23.96 -14.62 -0.97
N ALA A 135 -24.63 -14.29 -2.08
CA ALA A 135 -24.07 -13.40 -3.08
C ALA A 135 -23.87 -11.97 -2.55
N ALA A 136 -24.87 -11.43 -1.83
CA ALA A 136 -24.82 -10.08 -1.26
C ALA A 136 -23.74 -9.95 -0.17
N SER A 137 -23.58 -10.96 0.69
CA SER A 137 -22.57 -10.95 1.76
C SER A 137 -21.13 -11.09 1.27
N ASN A 138 -20.90 -11.56 0.04
CA ASN A 138 -19.56 -11.77 -0.52
C ASN A 138 -19.12 -10.67 -1.51
N SER A 139 -20.03 -9.78 -1.91
CA SER A 139 -19.72 -8.74 -2.88
C SER A 139 -20.64 -7.54 -2.76
N VAL A 140 -20.06 -6.36 -2.56
CA VAL A 140 -20.79 -5.08 -2.62
C VAL A 140 -21.50 -4.93 -3.96
N GLY A 141 -20.84 -5.27 -5.06
CA GLY A 141 -21.44 -5.17 -6.39
C GLY A 141 -22.67 -6.06 -6.54
N ALA A 142 -22.61 -7.29 -6.01
CA ALA A 142 -23.74 -8.20 -5.99
C ALA A 142 -24.86 -7.68 -5.08
N ALA A 143 -24.53 -7.17 -3.89
CA ALA A 143 -25.50 -6.59 -2.96
C ALA A 143 -26.25 -5.40 -3.59
N ILE A 144 -25.54 -4.48 -4.25
CA ILE A 144 -26.15 -3.34 -4.95
C ILE A 144 -27.01 -3.80 -6.13
N SER A 145 -26.55 -4.80 -6.89
CA SER A 145 -27.33 -5.35 -8.00
C SER A 145 -28.61 -6.03 -7.54
N ILE A 146 -28.56 -6.80 -6.44
CA ILE A 146 -29.73 -7.42 -5.82
C ILE A 146 -30.67 -6.34 -5.26
N ALA A 147 -30.12 -5.34 -4.57
CA ALA A 147 -30.87 -4.22 -4.03
C ALA A 147 -31.71 -3.50 -5.10
N SER A 148 -31.17 -3.30 -6.31
CA SER A 148 -31.90 -2.66 -7.42
C SER A 148 -33.08 -3.48 -7.97
N GLN A 149 -33.17 -4.76 -7.63
CA GLN A 149 -34.25 -5.66 -8.07
C GLN A 149 -35.35 -5.82 -7.00
N LEU A 150 -35.14 -5.29 -5.80
CA LEU A 150 -36.07 -5.40 -4.69
C LEU A 150 -37.01 -4.19 -4.64
N PRO A 151 -38.26 -4.36 -4.17
CA PRO A 151 -39.16 -3.24 -3.91
C PRO A 151 -38.60 -2.29 -2.83
N GLU A 152 -38.94 -1.01 -2.94
CA GLU A 152 -38.73 -0.07 -1.83
C GLU A 152 -39.69 -0.40 -0.67
N PRO A 153 -39.26 -0.24 0.60
CA PRO A 153 -37.99 0.32 1.07
C PRO A 153 -36.86 -0.71 1.25
N VAL A 154 -37.07 -1.98 0.88
CA VAL A 154 -36.11 -3.07 1.14
C VAL A 154 -34.85 -2.91 0.29
N GLY A 155 -35.00 -2.57 -0.99
CA GLY A 155 -33.85 -2.34 -1.89
C GLY A 155 -32.95 -1.19 -1.41
N THR A 156 -33.54 -0.07 -1.00
CA THR A 156 -32.78 1.08 -0.49
C THR A 156 -32.08 0.77 0.83
N ALA A 157 -32.72 0.04 1.73
CA ALA A 157 -32.11 -0.42 2.98
C ALA A 157 -30.92 -1.36 2.74
N LEU A 158 -31.06 -2.34 1.83
CA LEU A 158 -29.97 -3.27 1.48
C LEU A 158 -28.78 -2.54 0.83
N ALA A 159 -29.05 -1.58 -0.05
CA ALA A 159 -27.99 -0.77 -0.66
C ALA A 159 -27.27 0.12 0.37
N ALA A 160 -28.00 0.70 1.32
CA ALA A 160 -27.40 1.48 2.41
C ALA A 160 -26.50 0.59 3.29
N ALA A 161 -27.00 -0.58 3.71
CA ALA A 161 -26.23 -1.56 4.48
C ALA A 161 -24.97 -2.03 3.73
N ALA A 162 -25.07 -2.26 2.42
CA ALA A 162 -23.91 -2.64 1.60
C ALA A 162 -22.81 -1.56 1.58
N ASN A 163 -23.20 -0.29 1.46
CA ASN A 163 -22.25 0.83 1.47
C ASN A 163 -21.60 0.99 2.84
N GLU A 164 -22.38 0.89 3.91
CA GLU A 164 -21.87 0.97 5.29
C GLU A 164 -20.92 -0.19 5.61
N ALA A 165 -21.32 -1.43 5.31
CA ALA A 165 -20.48 -2.61 5.47
C ALA A 165 -19.18 -2.51 4.66
N PHE A 166 -19.22 -1.92 3.46
CA PHE A 166 -18.01 -1.71 2.66
C PHE A 166 -17.04 -0.72 3.32
N LEU A 167 -17.56 0.37 3.88
CA LEU A 167 -16.75 1.35 4.61
C LEU A 167 -16.13 0.73 5.87
N GLU A 168 -16.88 -0.09 6.60
CA GLU A 168 -16.34 -0.86 7.73
C GLU A 168 -15.24 -1.84 7.29
N GLY A 169 -15.46 -2.56 6.21
CA GLY A 169 -14.46 -3.44 5.61
C GLY A 169 -13.20 -2.69 5.19
N PHE A 170 -13.35 -1.52 4.56
CA PHE A 170 -12.24 -0.64 4.19
C PHE A 170 -11.47 -0.17 5.42
N GLY A 171 -12.17 0.19 6.51
CA GLY A 171 -11.56 0.54 7.80
C GLY A 171 -10.72 -0.61 8.36
N ALA A 172 -11.24 -1.84 8.35
CA ALA A 172 -10.49 -3.02 8.79
C ALA A 172 -9.23 -3.27 7.94
N ALA A 173 -9.33 -3.14 6.61
CA ALA A 173 -8.18 -3.21 5.71
C ALA A 173 -7.15 -2.12 6.02
N ALA A 174 -7.57 -0.88 6.28
CA ALA A 174 -6.69 0.22 6.63
C ALA A 174 -5.94 -0.07 7.94
N VAL A 175 -6.61 -0.59 8.97
CA VAL A 175 -5.97 -0.97 10.25
C VAL A 175 -4.89 -2.03 10.02
N VAL A 176 -5.19 -3.08 9.24
CA VAL A 176 -4.21 -4.13 8.92
C VAL A 176 -3.02 -3.57 8.15
N ALA A 177 -3.27 -2.72 7.14
CA ALA A 177 -2.22 -2.10 6.35
C ALA A 177 -1.35 -1.14 7.19
N THR A 178 -1.94 -0.36 8.10
CA THR A 178 -1.22 0.47 9.06
C THR A 178 -0.36 -0.40 9.98
N ALA A 179 -0.90 -1.49 10.54
CA ALA A 179 -0.15 -2.40 11.39
C ALA A 179 1.07 -2.99 10.66
N VAL A 180 0.89 -3.46 9.42
CA VAL A 180 1.98 -3.97 8.57
C VAL A 180 3.03 -2.88 8.31
N ALA A 181 2.62 -1.65 8.01
CA ALA A 181 3.53 -0.54 7.78
C ALA A 181 4.37 -0.21 9.04
N LEU A 182 3.75 -0.20 10.22
CA LEU A 182 4.43 0.08 11.49
C LEU A 182 5.36 -1.06 11.92
N VAL A 183 4.93 -2.33 11.74
CA VAL A 183 5.80 -3.49 11.97
C VAL A 183 7.00 -3.45 11.03
N GLY A 184 6.78 -3.12 9.76
CA GLY A 184 7.86 -2.90 8.79
C GLY A 184 8.81 -1.78 9.21
N ALA A 185 8.28 -0.65 9.71
CA ALA A 185 9.10 0.45 10.21
C ALA A 185 10.00 0.01 11.37
N VAL A 186 9.44 -0.75 12.33
CA VAL A 186 10.22 -1.32 13.46
C VAL A 186 11.27 -2.31 12.96
N ALA A 187 10.92 -3.18 12.01
CA ALA A 187 11.85 -4.13 11.42
C ALA A 187 13.01 -3.41 10.72
N VAL A 188 12.74 -2.40 9.89
CA VAL A 188 13.78 -1.59 9.24
C VAL A 188 14.66 -0.89 10.26
N ALA A 189 14.05 -0.26 11.28
CA ALA A 189 14.79 0.47 12.31
C ALA A 189 15.75 -0.43 13.11
N LYS A 190 15.42 -1.72 13.28
CA LYS A 190 16.24 -2.69 14.04
C LYS A 190 17.19 -3.51 13.19
N LEU A 191 16.80 -3.83 11.95
CA LEU A 191 17.48 -4.84 11.13
C LEU A 191 18.25 -4.26 9.95
N LEU A 192 17.94 -3.04 9.48
CA LEU A 192 18.64 -2.44 8.34
C LEU A 192 19.96 -1.81 8.81
N PRO A 193 21.13 -2.38 8.45
CA PRO A 193 22.42 -1.79 8.80
C PRO A 193 22.53 -0.43 8.10
N ALA A 194 22.97 0.59 8.83
CA ALA A 194 23.25 1.90 8.24
C ALA A 194 24.52 1.79 7.37
N THR A 195 24.38 1.42 6.10
CA THR A 195 25.52 1.38 5.18
C THR A 195 25.95 2.82 4.87
N GLU A 196 27.14 3.18 5.35
CA GLU A 196 27.88 4.39 5.00
C GLU A 196 28.27 4.38 3.51
N ASP A 197 28.34 5.57 2.92
CA ASP A 197 28.73 5.90 1.54
C ASP A 197 29.53 4.80 0.82
N GLN A 198 28.94 4.20 -0.21
CA GLN A 198 29.75 3.59 -1.26
C GLN A 198 30.51 4.72 -1.96
N ALA A 199 31.80 4.87 -1.63
CA ALA A 199 32.71 5.74 -2.34
C ALA A 199 32.61 5.48 -3.86
N PRO A 200 32.67 6.52 -4.71
CA PRO A 200 32.57 6.34 -6.15
C PRO A 200 33.56 5.27 -6.62
N VAL A 201 33.06 4.23 -7.29
CA VAL A 201 33.93 3.27 -7.97
C VAL A 201 34.84 4.09 -8.90
N PRO A 202 36.17 4.04 -8.74
CA PRO A 202 37.06 4.74 -9.64
C PRO A 202 36.74 4.26 -11.04
N VAL A 203 36.27 5.16 -11.90
CA VAL A 203 36.20 4.88 -13.33
C VAL A 203 37.64 4.58 -13.72
N LEU A 204 37.97 3.32 -13.96
CA LEU A 204 39.22 2.97 -14.59
C LEU A 204 39.21 3.73 -15.91
N SER A 205 39.96 4.82 -15.97
CA SER A 205 40.30 5.44 -17.23
C SER A 205 40.97 4.33 -18.01
N THR A 206 40.27 3.77 -18.98
CA THR A 206 40.92 3.04 -20.05
C THR A 206 41.74 4.10 -20.76
N SER A 207 42.95 4.34 -20.27
CA SER A 207 44.02 4.92 -21.06
C SER A 207 44.18 3.96 -22.24
N ARG A 208 43.47 4.26 -23.33
CA ARG A 208 43.94 3.90 -24.66
C ARG A 208 45.30 4.57 -24.79
N THR A 209 46.34 3.85 -24.40
CA THR A 209 47.65 4.04 -24.97
C THR A 209 47.47 3.77 -26.46
N SER A 210 47.58 4.86 -27.21
CA SER A 210 47.94 4.86 -28.62
C SER A 210 49.07 3.87 -28.88
N ASP A 211 48.91 3.04 -29.90
CA ASP A 211 49.86 2.87 -31.01
C ASP A 211 49.14 2.19 -32.20
#